data_AF-A0AAV0SQ95-F1
#
_entry.id   AF-A0AAV0SQ95-F1
#
_cell.length_a   1.000
_cell.length_b   1.000
_cell.length_c   1.000
_cell.angle_alpha   90.00
_cell.angle_beta   90.00
_cell.angle_gamma   90.00
#
_symmetry.space_group_name_H-M   'P 1'
#
loop_
_entity.id
_entity.type
_entity.pdbx_description
1 polymer ?
#
loop_
_entity_poly.entity_id
_entity_poly.type
_entity_poly.pdbx_seq_one_letter_code
_entity_poly.pdbx_strand_id
1 'polypeptide(L)'
;MTENVSEYETKRLRRIAENRQKLHELNIFTLGTNLSAMTKQKKRKREQSMEQSMEPTRKSPRERKKQKMEKQQRKMEKRNEIEAKERKKLEKRNKIEAKQRKKLEKQQKVEAKERKRMEKEKRKLKKEKKLEQKLKKELQAKKRELKAKNKELKAKKQERSEKKKEQIKEQEPKFLDWRLRRKLQARGERKLATLKKRVEQKALRLKENSKLEKIKLKERKLRKKQKEKEKLERIVQKELELQRRMEEGEYMRQEDRLARQVAKEMVYNEKNKKRQENKAMVNGWIEEIVTEEQKLARQKEDELRKVIYPIQKIDLPLVHISDPIDSFKTKPVVLSPFLNVDVNPFHAFSLGKQFLPPGKKSVMQGLCPGGFTTTFQDHVDIHVWKNAMTLFVSGTTGLFYEYMFEEATHHGKNYVFFRWTRTQAVTPYILSRMCQVQKGEEILQLNKRYSDVPIPTQKPESLLLFVQYPKGPYIYCGRLGYLGHQVNPLELSFQLLDINALNWRRIHTMLISC
;
A
#
# COMPACT_ATOMS: atom_id res chain seq x y z
N MET A 1 -36.86 -25.05 -13.79
CA MET A 1 -36.61 -26.02 -12.69
C MET A 1 -37.77 -25.91 -11.73
N THR A 2 -38.65 -26.91 -11.70
CA THR A 2 -39.84 -26.92 -10.84
C THR A 2 -39.43 -27.32 -9.44
N GLU A 3 -39.23 -26.34 -8.57
CA GLU A 3 -38.99 -26.57 -7.14
C GLU A 3 -40.23 -27.29 -6.56
N ASN A 4 -39.99 -28.40 -5.85
CA ASN A 4 -41.01 -29.11 -5.09
C ASN A 4 -41.42 -28.25 -3.89
N VAL A 5 -42.28 -27.28 -4.17
CA VAL A 5 -42.92 -26.39 -3.20
C VAL A 5 -43.88 -27.25 -2.36
N SER A 6 -43.66 -27.31 -1.04
CA SER A 6 -44.53 -28.02 -0.07
C SER A 6 -46.01 -27.71 -0.30
N GLU A 7 -46.91 -28.68 -0.08
CA GLU A 7 -48.37 -28.52 -0.21
C GLU A 7 -48.91 -27.29 0.54
N TYR A 8 -48.29 -26.97 1.69
CA TYR A 8 -48.64 -25.79 2.46
C TYR A 8 -48.32 -24.49 1.69
N GLU A 9 -47.18 -24.46 1.01
CA GLU A 9 -46.66 -23.28 0.33
C GLU A 9 -47.43 -23.04 -0.98
N THR A 10 -47.85 -24.10 -1.68
CA THR A 10 -48.80 -24.02 -2.81
C THR A 10 -50.17 -23.50 -2.36
N LYS A 11 -50.71 -24.00 -1.23
CA LYS A 11 -51.97 -23.52 -0.67
C LYS A 11 -51.89 -22.05 -0.22
N ARG A 12 -50.74 -21.64 0.32
CA ARG A 12 -50.45 -20.25 0.70
C ARG A 12 -50.40 -19.34 -0.52
N LEU A 13 -49.72 -19.76 -1.60
CA LEU A 13 -49.63 -18.99 -2.85
C LEU A 13 -50.99 -18.83 -3.54
N ARG A 14 -51.85 -19.88 -3.52
CA ARG A 14 -53.24 -19.76 -4.00
C ARG A 14 -54.03 -18.69 -3.26
N ARG A 15 -54.00 -18.68 -1.92
CA ARG A 15 -54.69 -17.64 -1.14
C ARG A 15 -54.15 -16.23 -1.42
N ILE A 16 -52.85 -16.10 -1.68
CA ILE A 16 -52.24 -14.80 -2.04
C ILE A 16 -52.76 -14.34 -3.41
N ALA A 17 -52.86 -15.25 -4.38
CA ALA A 17 -53.40 -14.94 -5.70
C ALA A 17 -54.90 -14.57 -5.65
N GLU A 18 -55.71 -15.34 -4.92
CA GLU A 18 -57.14 -15.06 -4.71
C GLU A 18 -57.37 -13.71 -4.02
N ASN A 19 -56.57 -13.37 -3.00
CA ASN A 19 -56.66 -12.07 -2.35
C ASN A 19 -56.24 -10.92 -3.28
N ARG A 20 -55.27 -11.14 -4.18
CA ARG A 20 -54.89 -10.15 -5.20
C ARG A 20 -56.01 -9.93 -6.19
N GLN A 21 -56.70 -10.98 -6.64
CA GLN A 21 -57.87 -10.85 -7.52
C GLN A 21 -58.99 -10.08 -6.84
N LYS A 22 -59.34 -10.41 -5.59
CA LYS A 22 -60.36 -9.67 -4.82
C LYS A 22 -60.00 -8.19 -4.63
N LEU A 23 -58.72 -7.87 -4.39
CA LEU A 23 -58.28 -6.47 -4.29
C LEU A 23 -58.38 -5.73 -5.63
N HIS A 24 -58.16 -6.44 -6.74
CA HIS A 24 -58.30 -5.91 -8.09
C HIS A 24 -59.77 -5.67 -8.45
N GLU A 25 -60.66 -6.59 -8.07
CA GLU A 25 -62.13 -6.45 -8.22
C GLU A 25 -62.68 -5.27 -7.41
N LEU A 26 -62.06 -4.97 -6.25
CA LEU A 26 -62.42 -3.83 -5.41
C LEU A 26 -61.78 -2.50 -5.86
N ASN A 27 -61.05 -2.48 -6.98
CA ASN A 27 -60.38 -1.28 -7.52
C ASN A 27 -59.44 -0.57 -6.51
N ILE A 28 -58.90 -1.32 -5.54
CA ILE A 28 -57.93 -0.79 -4.58
C ILE A 28 -56.55 -0.87 -5.24
N PHE A 29 -56.03 0.29 -5.65
CA PHE A 29 -54.70 0.41 -6.27
C PHE A 29 -53.61 -0.16 -5.35
N THR A 30 -53.08 -1.34 -5.71
CA THR A 30 -52.00 -1.98 -4.96
C THR A 30 -50.66 -1.52 -5.53
N LEU A 31 -49.96 -0.68 -4.76
CA LEU A 31 -48.61 -0.23 -5.10
C LEU A 31 -47.69 -1.45 -5.32
N GLY A 32 -47.16 -1.55 -6.54
CA GLY A 32 -46.22 -2.59 -6.96
C GLY A 32 -45.03 -2.69 -5.99
N THR A 33 -44.83 -3.88 -5.46
CA THR A 33 -43.77 -4.19 -4.50
C THR A 33 -42.45 -4.36 -5.22
N ASN A 34 -41.74 -3.27 -5.48
CA ASN A 34 -40.32 -3.33 -5.81
C ASN A 34 -39.51 -3.33 -4.50
N LEU A 35 -39.16 -4.55 -4.07
CA LEU A 35 -38.14 -4.80 -3.07
C LEU A 35 -36.77 -4.45 -3.66
N SER A 36 -36.13 -3.39 -3.15
CA SER A 36 -34.71 -3.37 -2.75
C SER A 36 -34.18 -1.93 -2.78
N ALA A 37 -33.98 -1.34 -1.59
CA ALA A 37 -32.93 -0.34 -1.38
C ALA A 37 -32.80 -0.06 0.13
N MET A 38 -31.88 -0.77 0.78
CA MET A 38 -31.32 -0.35 2.06
C MET A 38 -30.38 0.83 1.83
N THR A 39 -30.82 2.05 2.12
CA THR A 39 -29.91 3.19 2.26
C THR A 39 -29.77 3.58 3.73
N LYS A 40 -28.55 3.36 4.25
CA LYS A 40 -28.10 3.81 5.57
C LYS A 40 -28.00 5.34 5.56
N GLN A 41 -28.98 6.02 6.11
CA GLN A 41 -28.86 7.46 6.38
C GLN A 41 -27.93 7.72 7.57
N LYS A 42 -26.87 8.49 7.31
CA LYS A 42 -25.97 9.10 8.30
C LYS A 42 -26.78 10.01 9.24
N LYS A 43 -26.66 9.76 10.54
CA LYS A 43 -27.18 10.62 11.61
C LYS A 43 -26.49 11.99 11.56
N ARG A 44 -27.23 13.05 11.25
CA ARG A 44 -26.88 14.41 11.67
C ARG A 44 -27.44 14.64 13.07
N LYS A 45 -26.62 15.24 13.95
CA LYS A 45 -27.05 15.80 15.23
C LYS A 45 -27.96 16.99 14.93
N ARG A 46 -29.18 16.97 15.45
CA ARG A 46 -30.09 18.12 15.46
C ARG A 46 -29.95 18.77 16.84
N GLU A 47 -29.61 20.05 16.83
CA GLU A 47 -29.58 20.90 18.01
C GLU A 47 -31.01 21.05 18.57
N GLN A 48 -31.11 21.00 19.89
CA GLN A 48 -32.32 21.24 20.65
C GLN A 48 -32.56 22.75 20.71
N SER A 49 -33.53 23.25 19.96
CA SER A 49 -34.22 24.49 20.29
C SER A 49 -35.59 24.12 20.85
N MET A 50 -35.89 24.68 22.02
CA MET A 50 -37.14 24.54 22.73
C MET A 50 -38.29 25.09 21.89
N GLU A 51 -39.30 24.28 21.64
CA GLU A 51 -40.65 24.79 21.41
C GLU A 51 -41.63 23.74 21.93
N GLN A 52 -42.19 24.03 23.10
CA GLN A 52 -43.30 23.31 23.68
C GLN A 52 -44.54 23.62 22.84
N SER A 53 -45.14 22.61 22.22
CA SER A 53 -46.53 22.68 21.80
C SER A 53 -47.31 21.53 22.44
N MET A 54 -48.42 21.94 23.05
CA MET A 54 -49.36 21.15 23.81
C MET A 54 -50.10 20.18 22.90
N GLU A 55 -50.32 18.96 23.41
CA GLU A 55 -51.57 18.17 23.38
C GLU A 55 -51.29 16.66 23.29
N PRO A 56 -51.72 15.86 24.29
CA PRO A 56 -51.63 14.41 24.21
C PRO A 56 -52.86 13.87 23.45
N THR A 57 -52.77 13.77 22.12
CA THR A 57 -53.75 13.02 21.35
C THR A 57 -53.75 11.55 21.83
N ARG A 58 -54.91 11.08 22.29
CA ARG A 58 -55.11 9.73 22.85
C ARG A 58 -54.91 8.68 21.73
N LYS A 59 -53.68 8.20 21.57
CA LYS A 59 -53.27 7.26 20.50
C LYS A 59 -54.03 5.95 20.57
N SER A 60 -54.41 5.42 19.40
CA SER A 60 -55.26 4.23 19.30
C SER A 60 -54.60 2.97 19.89
N PRO A 61 -55.39 2.01 20.42
CA PRO A 61 -54.88 0.75 20.95
C PRO A 61 -54.00 -0.04 19.95
N ARG A 62 -54.30 0.09 18.65
CA ARG A 62 -53.58 -0.57 17.56
C ARG A 62 -52.18 -0.01 17.37
N GLU A 63 -52.00 1.31 17.50
CA GLU A 63 -50.69 1.96 17.46
C GLU A 63 -49.83 1.62 18.68
N ARG A 64 -50.44 1.56 19.88
CA ARG A 64 -49.74 1.10 21.10
C ARG A 64 -49.23 -0.33 20.94
N LYS A 65 -50.00 -1.23 20.31
CA LYS A 65 -49.58 -2.62 20.05
C LYS A 65 -48.43 -2.67 19.03
N LYS A 66 -48.50 -1.87 17.96
CA LYS A 66 -47.43 -1.77 16.95
C LYS A 66 -46.12 -1.26 17.56
N GLN A 67 -46.17 -0.22 18.39
CA GLN A 67 -44.98 0.30 19.08
C GLN A 67 -44.40 -0.69 20.10
N LYS A 68 -45.24 -1.46 20.81
CA LYS A 68 -44.75 -2.53 21.71
C LYS A 68 -43.98 -3.61 20.93
N MET A 69 -44.50 -4.04 19.78
CA MET A 69 -43.84 -5.00 18.89
C MET A 69 -42.52 -4.44 18.34
N GLU A 70 -42.51 -3.19 17.88
CA GLU A 70 -41.30 -2.53 17.37
C GLU A 70 -40.24 -2.35 18.47
N LYS A 71 -40.66 -2.02 19.71
CA LYS A 71 -39.76 -1.93 20.86
C LYS A 71 -39.18 -3.31 21.24
N GLN A 72 -39.93 -4.39 21.06
CA GLN A 72 -39.43 -5.76 21.25
C GLN A 72 -38.44 -6.16 20.14
N GLN A 73 -38.73 -5.84 18.88
CA GLN A 73 -37.80 -6.07 17.76
C GLN A 73 -36.47 -5.33 17.97
N ARG A 74 -36.51 -4.03 18.31
CA ARG A 74 -35.30 -3.25 18.61
C ARG A 74 -34.51 -3.81 19.80
N LYS A 75 -35.17 -4.43 20.78
CA LYS A 75 -34.49 -5.12 21.90
C LYS A 75 -33.78 -6.40 21.43
N MET A 76 -34.42 -7.17 20.56
CA MET A 76 -33.82 -8.38 19.96
C MET A 76 -32.64 -8.03 19.06
N GLU A 77 -32.75 -7.01 18.22
CA GLU A 77 -31.65 -6.53 17.37
C GLU A 77 -30.45 -6.07 18.19
N LYS A 78 -30.68 -5.32 19.27
CA LYS A 78 -29.62 -4.91 20.20
C LYS A 78 -28.94 -6.11 20.87
N ARG A 79 -29.69 -7.15 21.27
CA ARG A 79 -29.12 -8.38 21.83
C ARG A 79 -28.25 -9.10 20.80
N ASN A 80 -28.75 -9.26 19.56
CA ASN A 80 -28.00 -9.90 18.48
C ASN A 80 -26.72 -9.11 18.11
N GLU A 81 -26.78 -7.77 18.14
CA GLU A 81 -25.60 -6.94 17.89
C GLU A 81 -24.54 -7.08 19.01
N ILE A 82 -24.97 -7.19 20.27
CA ILE A 82 -24.09 -7.45 21.41
C ILE A 82 -23.44 -8.82 21.27
N GLU A 83 -24.21 -9.88 21.01
CA GLU A 83 -23.67 -11.24 20.80
C GLU A 83 -22.69 -11.29 19.62
N ALA A 84 -22.98 -10.60 18.52
CA ALA A 84 -22.07 -10.53 17.38
C ALA A 84 -20.74 -9.82 17.73
N LYS A 85 -20.80 -8.77 18.57
CA LYS A 85 -19.60 -8.10 19.09
C LYS A 85 -18.80 -9.02 20.03
N GLU A 86 -19.47 -9.80 20.86
CA GLU A 86 -18.80 -10.76 21.74
C GLU A 86 -18.13 -11.90 20.98
N ARG A 87 -18.81 -12.48 19.97
CA ARG A 87 -18.21 -13.49 19.09
C ARG A 87 -16.95 -12.98 18.39
N LYS A 88 -16.98 -11.74 17.89
CA LYS A 88 -15.80 -11.10 17.28
C LYS A 88 -14.66 -10.87 18.29
N LYS A 89 -14.98 -10.53 19.54
CA LYS A 89 -13.97 -10.41 20.61
C LYS A 89 -13.35 -11.77 20.96
N LEU A 90 -14.17 -12.81 21.07
CA LEU A 90 -13.72 -14.17 21.36
C LEU A 90 -12.83 -14.72 20.24
N GLU A 91 -13.20 -14.51 18.97
CA GLU A 91 -12.38 -14.92 17.83
C GLU A 91 -11.00 -14.23 17.81
N LYS A 92 -10.95 -12.94 18.18
CA LYS A 92 -9.67 -12.21 18.33
C LYS A 92 -8.82 -12.78 19.46
N ARG A 93 -9.42 -13.12 20.61
CA ARG A 93 -8.71 -13.77 21.73
C ARG A 93 -8.14 -15.12 21.31
N ASN A 94 -8.93 -15.97 20.66
CA ASN A 94 -8.48 -17.27 20.18
C ASN A 94 -7.34 -17.16 19.16
N LYS A 95 -7.37 -16.15 18.26
CA LYS A 95 -6.26 -15.89 17.33
C LYS A 95 -4.97 -15.47 18.04
N ILE A 96 -5.07 -14.68 19.11
CA ILE A 96 -3.92 -14.27 19.92
C ILE A 96 -3.34 -15.46 20.66
N GLU A 97 -4.19 -16.27 21.30
CA GLU A 97 -3.77 -17.46 22.03
C GLU A 97 -3.11 -18.50 21.11
N ALA A 98 -3.67 -18.73 19.92
CA ALA A 98 -3.07 -19.60 18.92
C ALA A 98 -1.68 -19.10 18.46
N LYS A 99 -1.47 -17.78 18.36
CA LYS A 99 -0.15 -17.19 18.05
C LYS A 99 0.83 -17.39 19.20
N GLN A 100 0.38 -17.25 20.45
CA GLN A 100 1.22 -17.49 21.64
C GLN A 100 1.63 -18.96 21.75
N ARG A 101 0.70 -19.90 21.57
CA ARG A 101 1.00 -21.35 21.54
C ARG A 101 2.04 -21.70 20.48
N LYS A 102 1.92 -21.15 19.26
CA LYS A 102 2.92 -21.36 18.18
C LYS A 102 4.29 -20.78 18.52
N LYS A 103 4.37 -19.65 19.25
CA LYS A 103 5.66 -19.09 19.72
C LYS A 103 6.30 -20.00 20.77
N LEU A 104 5.50 -20.47 21.73
CA LEU A 104 5.97 -21.32 22.82
C LEU A 104 6.44 -22.70 22.30
N GLU A 105 5.72 -23.28 21.34
CA GLU A 105 6.14 -24.52 20.66
C GLU A 105 7.48 -24.35 19.91
N LYS A 106 7.70 -23.20 19.26
CA LYS A 106 8.99 -22.89 18.60
C LYS A 106 10.13 -22.78 19.61
N GLN A 107 9.90 -22.12 20.76
CA GLN A 107 10.90 -22.01 21.83
C GLN A 107 11.27 -23.39 22.39
N GLN A 108 10.28 -24.24 22.70
CA GLN A 108 10.53 -25.60 23.17
C GLN A 108 11.33 -26.44 22.15
N LYS A 109 11.07 -26.28 20.85
CA LYS A 109 11.85 -26.96 19.80
C LYS A 109 13.31 -26.48 19.72
N VAL A 110 13.58 -25.19 19.97
CA VAL A 110 14.94 -24.65 20.03
C VAL A 110 15.66 -25.18 21.27
N GLU A 111 15.02 -25.10 22.43
CA GLU A 111 15.59 -25.60 23.69
C GLU A 111 15.89 -27.10 23.63
N ALA A 112 15.00 -27.91 23.03
CA ALA A 112 15.25 -29.33 22.82
C ALA A 112 16.45 -29.60 21.90
N LYS A 113 16.69 -28.76 20.88
CA LYS A 113 17.87 -28.87 20.00
C LYS A 113 19.15 -28.51 20.75
N GLU A 114 19.12 -27.49 21.60
CA GLU A 114 20.27 -27.10 22.42
C GLU A 114 20.61 -28.17 23.45
N ARG A 115 19.62 -28.74 24.14
CA ARG A 115 19.84 -29.88 25.04
C ARG A 115 20.52 -31.05 24.33
N LYS A 116 20.08 -31.38 23.11
CA LYS A 116 20.73 -32.43 22.29
C LYS A 116 22.17 -32.07 21.88
N ARG A 117 22.49 -30.80 21.64
CA ARG A 117 23.86 -30.34 21.35
C ARG A 117 24.75 -30.48 22.58
N MET A 118 24.29 -29.98 23.73
CA MET A 118 24.99 -30.10 25.01
C MET A 118 25.26 -31.55 25.39
N GLU A 119 24.30 -32.45 25.16
CA GLU A 119 24.50 -33.88 25.43
C GLU A 119 25.57 -34.51 24.51
N LYS A 120 25.59 -34.13 23.22
CA LYS A 120 26.63 -34.58 22.28
C LYS A 120 28.01 -34.08 22.70
N GLU A 121 28.13 -32.84 23.16
CA GLU A 121 29.39 -32.29 23.67
C GLU A 121 29.86 -33.02 24.94
N LYS A 122 28.96 -33.27 25.89
CA LYS A 122 29.30 -34.07 27.09
C LYS A 122 29.81 -35.46 26.71
N ARG A 123 29.22 -36.11 25.68
CA ARG A 123 29.70 -37.40 25.16
C ARG A 123 31.07 -37.29 24.49
N LYS A 124 31.36 -36.22 23.74
CA LYS A 124 32.68 -35.95 23.14
C LYS A 124 33.74 -35.76 24.22
N LEU A 125 33.46 -34.91 25.20
CA LEU A 125 34.36 -34.65 26.34
C LEU A 125 34.66 -35.94 27.13
N LYS A 126 33.66 -36.82 27.31
CA LYS A 126 33.88 -38.13 27.96
C LYS A 126 34.77 -39.06 27.13
N LYS A 127 34.70 -38.99 25.79
CA LYS A 127 35.59 -39.75 24.89
C LYS A 127 37.03 -39.20 24.93
N GLU A 128 37.18 -37.88 24.89
CA GLU A 128 38.49 -37.22 25.00
C GLU A 128 39.18 -37.56 26.32
N LYS A 129 38.48 -37.46 27.46
CA LYS A 129 39.02 -37.86 28.77
C LYS A 129 39.47 -39.33 28.79
N LYS A 130 38.72 -40.23 28.13
CA LYS A 130 39.11 -41.65 28.00
C LYS A 130 40.37 -41.83 27.15
N LEU A 131 40.50 -41.08 26.06
CA LEU A 131 41.69 -41.12 25.19
C LEU A 131 42.91 -40.56 25.91
N GLU A 132 42.78 -39.43 26.61
CA GLU A 132 43.85 -38.84 27.41
C GLU A 132 44.33 -39.82 28.50
N GLN A 133 43.41 -40.51 29.16
CA GLN A 133 43.75 -41.53 30.15
C GLN A 133 44.49 -42.73 29.54
N LYS A 134 44.14 -43.16 28.32
CA LYS A 134 44.88 -44.21 27.59
C LYS A 134 46.28 -43.74 27.22
N LEU A 135 46.44 -42.52 26.74
CA LEU A 135 47.72 -41.91 26.38
C LEU A 135 48.66 -41.80 27.60
N LYS A 136 48.13 -41.41 28.77
CA LYS A 136 48.89 -41.40 30.03
C LYS A 136 49.40 -42.79 30.41
N LYS A 137 48.56 -43.83 30.29
CA LYS A 137 48.96 -45.22 30.54
C LYS A 137 50.05 -45.71 29.57
N GLU A 138 49.93 -45.38 28.30
CA GLU A 138 50.91 -45.77 27.28
C GLU A 138 52.27 -45.09 27.49
N LEU A 139 52.28 -43.79 27.82
CA LEU A 139 53.50 -43.06 28.18
C LEU A 139 54.19 -43.66 29.42
N GLN A 140 53.41 -44.09 30.41
CA GLN A 140 53.95 -44.73 31.60
C GLN A 140 54.54 -46.12 31.30
N ALA A 141 53.92 -46.88 30.40
CA ALA A 141 54.45 -48.17 29.93
C ALA A 141 55.77 -48.00 29.17
N LYS A 142 55.84 -47.04 28.23
CA LYS A 142 57.07 -46.72 27.48
C LYS A 142 58.22 -46.30 28.42
N LYS A 143 57.94 -45.49 29.45
CA LYS A 143 58.95 -45.13 30.47
C LYS A 143 59.49 -46.36 31.22
N ARG A 144 58.66 -47.36 31.53
CA ARG A 144 59.09 -48.61 32.18
C ARG A 144 59.95 -49.46 31.26
N GLU A 145 59.56 -49.58 29.99
CA GLU A 145 60.32 -50.35 28.99
C GLU A 145 61.73 -49.76 28.75
N LEU A 146 61.82 -48.43 28.70
CA LEU A 146 63.11 -47.73 28.53
C LEU A 146 64.04 -47.94 29.73
N LYS A 147 63.50 -47.98 30.95
CA LYS A 147 64.26 -48.31 32.17
C LYS A 147 64.78 -49.75 32.14
N ALA A 148 63.98 -50.71 31.67
CA ALA A 148 64.38 -52.12 31.56
C ALA A 148 65.53 -52.31 30.55
N LYS A 149 65.42 -51.71 29.35
CA LYS A 149 66.47 -51.79 28.31
C LYS A 149 67.81 -51.18 28.77
N ASN A 150 67.76 -50.08 29.52
CA ASN A 150 68.97 -49.48 30.08
C ASN A 150 69.65 -50.34 31.16
N LYS A 151 68.89 -51.15 31.90
CA LYS A 151 69.44 -52.10 32.88
C LYS A 151 70.14 -53.29 32.18
N GLU A 152 69.54 -53.80 31.11
CA GLU A 152 70.09 -54.90 30.30
C GLU A 152 71.40 -54.51 29.59
N LEU A 153 71.49 -53.28 29.08
CA LEU A 153 72.70 -52.75 28.43
C LEU A 153 73.89 -52.61 29.40
N LYS A 154 73.64 -52.37 30.69
CA LYS A 154 74.71 -52.31 31.70
C LYS A 154 75.26 -53.69 32.03
N ALA A 155 74.40 -54.71 32.13
CA ALA A 155 74.82 -56.10 32.40
C ALA A 155 75.71 -56.67 31.26
N LYS A 156 75.34 -56.44 30.00
CA LYS A 156 76.12 -56.92 28.83
C LYS A 156 77.49 -56.26 28.66
N LYS A 157 77.74 -55.10 29.29
CA LYS A 157 79.06 -54.44 29.26
C LYS A 157 80.05 -55.04 30.26
N GLN A 158 79.59 -55.53 31.42
CA GLN A 158 80.44 -56.18 32.42
C GLN A 158 80.93 -57.57 31.97
N GLU A 159 80.08 -58.34 31.30
CA GLU A 159 80.42 -59.70 30.83
C GLU A 159 81.51 -59.71 29.73
N ARG A 160 81.65 -58.60 28.97
CA ARG A 160 82.66 -58.45 27.91
C ARG A 160 84.03 -58.01 28.44
N SER A 161 84.12 -57.44 29.63
CA SER A 161 85.39 -57.08 30.27
C SER A 161 86.10 -58.27 30.92
N GLU A 162 85.36 -59.31 31.31
CA GLU A 162 85.92 -60.49 31.99
C GLU A 162 86.56 -61.48 31.00
N LYS A 163 85.95 -61.69 29.82
CA LYS A 163 86.46 -62.63 28.80
C LYS A 163 87.75 -62.19 28.07
N LYS A 164 88.30 -61.01 28.38
CA LYS A 164 89.47 -60.44 27.68
C LYS A 164 90.80 -60.57 28.44
N LYS A 165 90.80 -61.21 29.62
CA LYS A 165 92.00 -61.37 30.48
C LYS A 165 92.64 -62.78 30.49
N GLU A 166 92.12 -63.75 29.73
CA GLU A 166 92.46 -65.18 29.93
C GLU A 166 93.24 -65.90 28.82
N GLN A 167 93.70 -65.25 27.74
CA GLN A 167 94.37 -65.98 26.65
C GLN A 167 95.57 -65.25 26.05
N ILE A 168 96.74 -65.26 26.72
CA ILE A 168 98.07 -65.24 26.07
C ILE A 168 99.09 -65.92 27.00
N LYS A 169 99.40 -67.21 26.81
CA LYS A 169 100.65 -67.89 27.23
C LYS A 169 100.68 -69.31 26.65
N GLU A 170 101.55 -69.58 25.68
CA GLU A 170 102.26 -70.86 25.42
C GLU A 170 103.09 -70.74 24.14
N GLN A 171 104.42 -70.63 24.25
CA GLN A 171 105.44 -71.69 24.23
C GLN A 171 105.86 -72.12 22.81
N GLU A 172 107.09 -71.76 22.43
CA GLU A 172 107.79 -72.29 21.25
C GLU A 172 108.91 -73.26 21.70
N PRO A 173 109.10 -74.43 21.05
CA PRO A 173 110.19 -75.35 21.36
C PRO A 173 111.45 -75.11 20.49
N LYS A 174 112.63 -75.29 21.10
CA LYS A 174 113.97 -75.18 20.51
C LYS A 174 114.40 -76.51 19.88
N PHE A 175 114.77 -76.51 18.60
CA PHE A 175 115.44 -77.63 17.91
C PHE A 175 116.85 -77.20 17.44
N LEU A 176 117.87 -78.01 17.74
CA LEU A 176 119.31 -77.77 17.55
C LEU A 176 119.87 -78.49 16.29
N ASP A 177 119.36 -78.15 15.11
CA ASP A 177 120.03 -78.42 13.83
C ASP A 177 119.61 -77.37 12.78
N TRP A 178 120.51 -76.45 12.40
CA TRP A 178 120.15 -75.23 11.67
C TRP A 178 119.72 -75.48 10.22
N ARG A 179 120.26 -76.52 9.56
CA ARG A 179 119.92 -76.88 8.17
C ARG A 179 118.54 -77.52 8.10
N LEU A 180 118.24 -78.43 9.03
CA LEU A 180 116.91 -79.03 9.16
C LEU A 180 115.88 -78.00 9.63
N ARG A 181 116.27 -77.11 10.56
CA ARG A 181 115.46 -75.96 11.02
C ARG A 181 115.10 -75.05 9.86
N ARG A 182 116.04 -74.64 9.00
CA ARG A 182 115.73 -73.81 7.82
C ARG A 182 114.82 -74.53 6.81
N LYS A 183 114.99 -75.83 6.59
CA LYS A 183 114.17 -76.58 5.61
C LYS A 183 112.75 -76.84 6.13
N LEU A 184 112.60 -77.18 7.42
CA LEU A 184 111.30 -77.30 8.10
C LEU A 184 110.63 -75.95 8.30
N GLN A 185 111.40 -74.91 8.59
CA GLN A 185 110.92 -73.52 8.69
C GLN A 185 110.46 -73.02 7.33
N ALA A 186 111.21 -73.23 6.24
CA ALA A 186 110.75 -72.87 4.90
C ALA A 186 109.51 -73.67 4.46
N ARG A 187 109.41 -74.96 4.83
CA ARG A 187 108.21 -75.77 4.56
C ARG A 187 107.02 -75.32 5.42
N GLY A 188 107.27 -74.97 6.68
CA GLY A 188 106.32 -74.39 7.62
C GLY A 188 105.83 -73.01 7.17
N GLU A 189 106.73 -72.14 6.74
CA GLU A 189 106.47 -70.81 6.18
C GLU A 189 105.69 -70.89 4.87
N ARG A 190 106.00 -71.85 3.98
CA ARG A 190 105.18 -72.11 2.77
C ARG A 190 103.77 -72.58 3.14
N LYS A 191 103.64 -73.52 4.07
CA LYS A 191 102.31 -73.97 4.57
C LYS A 191 101.57 -72.83 5.26
N LEU A 192 102.22 -72.05 6.11
CA LEU A 192 101.66 -70.88 6.78
C LEU A 192 101.29 -69.78 5.79
N ALA A 193 102.08 -69.53 4.74
CA ALA A 193 101.76 -68.56 3.69
C ALA A 193 100.53 -69.00 2.88
N THR A 194 100.44 -70.29 2.53
CA THR A 194 99.23 -70.82 1.85
C THR A 194 97.99 -70.79 2.75
N LEU A 195 98.14 -71.09 4.04
CA LEU A 195 97.07 -70.99 5.03
C LEU A 195 96.65 -69.53 5.26
N LYS A 196 97.60 -68.60 5.40
CA LYS A 196 97.35 -67.15 5.50
C LYS A 196 96.58 -66.65 4.28
N LYS A 197 97.01 -67.00 3.06
CA LYS A 197 96.26 -66.67 1.83
C LYS A 197 94.83 -67.23 1.84
N ARG A 198 94.62 -68.47 2.29
CA ARG A 198 93.27 -69.07 2.41
C ARG A 198 92.42 -68.37 3.48
N VAL A 199 93.00 -68.01 4.62
CA VAL A 199 92.31 -67.30 5.71
C VAL A 199 91.97 -65.87 5.28
N GLU A 200 92.88 -65.18 4.61
CA GLU A 200 92.65 -63.84 4.04
C GLU A 200 91.54 -63.88 2.97
N GLN A 201 91.56 -64.86 2.06
CA GLN A 201 90.48 -65.05 1.09
C GLN A 201 89.14 -65.34 1.76
N LYS A 202 89.09 -66.19 2.81
CA LYS A 202 87.88 -66.41 3.61
C LYS A 202 87.42 -65.13 4.30
N ALA A 203 88.33 -64.34 4.87
CA ALA A 203 88.02 -63.07 5.53
C ALA A 203 87.48 -62.03 4.53
N LEU A 204 88.02 -61.97 3.32
CA LEU A 204 87.50 -61.12 2.23
C LEU A 204 86.09 -61.54 1.83
N ARG A 205 85.83 -62.83 1.60
CA ARG A 205 84.48 -63.35 1.31
C ARG A 205 83.48 -63.03 2.42
N LEU A 206 83.88 -63.15 3.68
CA LEU A 206 83.02 -62.80 4.82
C LEU A 206 82.73 -61.28 4.87
N LYS A 207 83.73 -60.44 4.58
CA LYS A 207 83.53 -58.98 4.48
C LYS A 207 82.59 -58.61 3.34
N GLU A 208 82.73 -59.25 2.18
CA GLU A 208 81.84 -59.07 1.02
C GLU A 208 80.41 -59.54 1.33
N ASN A 209 80.25 -60.72 1.92
CA ASN A 209 78.95 -61.24 2.36
C ASN A 209 78.28 -60.30 3.37
N SER A 210 79.03 -59.77 4.34
CA SER A 210 78.52 -58.79 5.31
C SER A 210 78.10 -57.47 4.65
N LYS A 211 78.84 -56.99 3.64
CA LYS A 211 78.44 -55.81 2.85
C LYS A 211 77.16 -56.08 2.07
N LEU A 212 77.05 -57.23 1.41
CA LEU A 212 75.85 -57.66 0.68
C LEU A 212 74.62 -57.77 1.61
N GLU A 213 74.78 -58.35 2.79
CA GLU A 213 73.68 -58.40 3.78
C GLU A 213 73.23 -57.01 4.23
N LYS A 214 74.17 -56.08 4.47
CA LYS A 214 73.84 -54.69 4.81
C LYS A 214 73.07 -53.99 3.69
N ILE A 215 73.44 -54.23 2.42
CA ILE A 215 72.73 -53.72 1.25
C ILE A 215 71.32 -54.32 1.18
N LYS A 216 71.18 -55.65 1.28
CA LYS A 216 69.87 -56.34 1.30
C LYS A 216 68.98 -55.83 2.44
N LEU A 217 69.55 -55.56 3.61
CA LEU A 217 68.81 -55.00 4.76
C LEU A 217 68.31 -53.58 4.48
N LYS A 218 69.16 -52.72 3.89
CA LYS A 218 68.78 -51.36 3.48
C LYS A 218 67.67 -51.39 2.43
N GLU A 219 67.78 -52.26 1.43
CA GLU A 219 66.78 -52.43 0.39
C GLU A 219 65.43 -52.91 0.97
N ARG A 220 65.45 -53.92 1.87
CA ARG A 220 64.24 -54.36 2.59
C ARG A 220 63.59 -53.22 3.39
N LYS A 221 64.39 -52.36 4.03
CA LYS A 221 63.87 -51.18 4.75
C LYS A 221 63.25 -50.15 3.81
N LEU A 222 63.87 -49.88 2.65
CA LEU A 222 63.31 -48.98 1.64
C LEU A 222 61.99 -49.52 1.06
N ARG A 223 61.93 -50.81 0.71
CA ARG A 223 60.70 -51.45 0.25
C ARG A 223 59.59 -51.41 1.30
N LYS A 224 59.90 -51.58 2.59
CA LYS A 224 58.93 -51.41 3.69
C LYS A 224 58.40 -49.98 3.76
N LYS A 225 59.28 -48.98 3.71
CA LYS A 225 58.89 -47.55 3.70
C LYS A 225 58.03 -47.19 2.48
N GLN A 226 58.36 -47.71 1.30
CA GLN A 226 57.56 -47.51 0.09
C GLN A 226 56.15 -48.12 0.25
N LYS A 227 56.05 -49.36 0.74
CA LYS A 227 54.75 -49.99 1.03
C LYS A 227 53.94 -49.24 2.08
N GLU A 228 54.58 -48.67 3.10
CA GLU A 228 53.92 -47.82 4.10
C GLU A 228 53.42 -46.50 3.49
N LYS A 229 54.22 -45.87 2.62
CA LYS A 229 53.84 -44.66 1.88
C LYS A 229 52.65 -44.93 0.95
N GLU A 230 52.69 -46.01 0.17
CA GLU A 230 51.57 -46.41 -0.70
C GLU A 230 50.30 -46.72 0.11
N LYS A 231 50.42 -47.35 1.28
CA LYS A 231 49.27 -47.58 2.17
C LYS A 231 48.69 -46.28 2.68
N LEU A 232 49.54 -45.32 3.09
CA LEU A 232 49.10 -44.00 3.51
C LEU A 232 48.42 -43.25 2.37
N GLU A 233 49.00 -43.25 1.17
CA GLU A 233 48.40 -42.62 -0.02
C GLU A 233 47.03 -43.21 -0.33
N ARG A 234 46.86 -44.54 -0.26
CA ARG A 234 45.54 -45.18 -0.43
C ARG A 234 44.53 -44.77 0.65
N ILE A 235 44.96 -44.59 1.89
CA ILE A 235 44.08 -44.14 2.99
C ILE A 235 43.67 -42.69 2.74
N VAL A 236 44.62 -41.82 2.39
CA VAL A 236 44.36 -40.41 2.09
C VAL A 236 43.43 -40.26 0.88
N GLN A 237 43.63 -41.05 -0.18
CA GLN A 237 42.73 -41.06 -1.34
C GLN A 237 41.31 -41.47 -0.97
N LYS A 238 41.15 -42.53 -0.16
CA LYS A 238 39.83 -42.96 0.33
C LYS A 238 39.16 -41.89 1.20
N GLU A 239 39.91 -41.19 2.01
CA GLU A 239 39.39 -40.10 2.86
C GLU A 239 38.97 -38.88 2.02
N LEU A 240 39.77 -38.51 1.02
CA LEU A 240 39.42 -37.47 0.05
C LEU A 240 38.18 -37.84 -0.77
N GLU A 241 38.07 -39.10 -1.22
CA GLU A 241 36.89 -39.57 -1.94
C GLU A 241 35.64 -39.53 -1.04
N LEU A 242 35.77 -39.92 0.23
CA LEU A 242 34.69 -39.82 1.20
C LEU A 242 34.27 -38.36 1.44
N GLN A 243 35.24 -37.45 1.54
CA GLN A 243 34.97 -36.01 1.66
C GLN A 243 34.21 -35.48 0.44
N ARG A 244 34.65 -35.81 -0.78
CA ARG A 244 33.94 -35.42 -2.01
C ARG A 244 32.50 -35.94 -2.03
N ARG A 245 32.27 -37.21 -1.70
CA ARG A 245 30.89 -37.76 -1.62
C ARG A 245 30.03 -37.06 -0.57
N MET A 246 30.63 -36.67 0.55
CA MET A 246 29.93 -35.91 1.59
C MET A 246 29.58 -34.49 1.10
N GLU A 247 30.52 -33.80 0.45
CA GLU A 247 30.33 -32.48 -0.14
C GLU A 247 29.27 -32.50 -1.25
N GLU A 248 29.34 -33.46 -2.18
CA GLU A 248 28.32 -33.68 -3.21
C GLU A 248 26.94 -33.96 -2.59
N GLY A 249 26.89 -34.80 -1.56
CA GLY A 249 25.65 -35.09 -0.84
C GLY A 249 25.09 -33.87 -0.10
N GLU A 250 25.94 -32.97 0.39
CA GLU A 250 25.50 -31.70 0.95
C GLU A 250 25.03 -30.72 -0.12
N TYR A 251 25.71 -30.66 -1.26
CA TYR A 251 25.32 -29.84 -2.40
C TYR A 251 23.95 -30.25 -2.93
N MET A 252 23.71 -31.54 -3.17
CA MET A 252 22.40 -32.08 -3.57
C MET A 252 21.29 -31.75 -2.57
N ARG A 253 21.58 -31.77 -1.26
CA ARG A 253 20.61 -31.36 -0.23
C ARG A 253 20.36 -29.85 -0.23
N GLN A 254 21.34 -29.03 -0.57
CA GLN A 254 21.17 -27.59 -0.72
C GLN A 254 20.34 -27.28 -1.96
N GLU A 255 20.62 -27.93 -3.09
CA GLU A 255 19.82 -27.85 -4.31
C GLU A 255 18.36 -28.27 -4.07
N ASP A 256 18.11 -29.41 -3.39
CA ASP A 256 16.74 -29.83 -3.06
C ASP A 256 16.03 -28.81 -2.13
N ARG A 257 16.75 -28.18 -1.19
CA ARG A 257 16.19 -27.11 -0.36
C ARG A 257 15.83 -25.88 -1.19
N LEU A 258 16.70 -25.46 -2.10
CA LEU A 258 16.47 -24.32 -2.99
C LEU A 258 15.33 -24.62 -3.95
N ALA A 259 15.30 -25.79 -4.58
CA ALA A 259 14.22 -26.24 -5.45
C ALA A 259 12.86 -26.23 -4.73
N ARG A 260 12.81 -26.70 -3.47
CA ARG A 260 11.60 -26.63 -2.65
C ARG A 260 11.20 -25.21 -2.27
N GLN A 261 12.15 -24.29 -2.10
CA GLN A 261 11.86 -22.88 -1.85
C GLN A 261 11.28 -22.22 -3.10
N VAL A 262 11.93 -22.41 -4.25
CA VAL A 262 11.47 -21.92 -5.55
C VAL A 262 10.07 -22.47 -5.88
N ALA A 263 9.83 -23.78 -5.68
CA ALA A 263 8.52 -24.37 -5.89
C ALA A 263 7.44 -23.77 -4.97
N LYS A 264 7.78 -23.48 -3.70
CA LYS A 264 6.86 -22.80 -2.78
C LYS A 264 6.55 -21.37 -3.20
N GLU A 265 7.56 -20.64 -3.68
CA GLU A 265 7.38 -19.27 -4.20
C GLU A 265 6.53 -19.26 -5.46
N MET A 266 6.76 -20.18 -6.40
CA MET A 266 5.94 -20.36 -7.60
C MET A 266 4.47 -20.59 -7.23
N VAL A 267 4.18 -21.54 -6.33
CA VAL A 267 2.81 -21.82 -5.86
C VAL A 267 2.20 -20.61 -5.13
N TYR A 268 2.99 -19.89 -4.35
CA TYR A 268 2.53 -18.68 -3.66
C TYR A 268 2.19 -17.56 -4.64
N ASN A 269 3.04 -17.33 -5.63
CA ASN A 269 2.85 -16.33 -6.68
C ASN A 269 1.65 -16.67 -7.55
N GLU A 270 1.46 -17.93 -7.93
CA GLU A 270 0.30 -18.38 -8.70
C GLU A 270 -1.01 -18.17 -7.91
N LYS A 271 -1.02 -18.50 -6.61
CA LYS A 271 -2.17 -18.22 -5.73
C LYS A 271 -2.45 -16.72 -5.60
N ASN A 272 -1.41 -15.89 -5.53
CA ASN A 272 -1.58 -14.44 -5.47
C ASN A 272 -2.08 -13.87 -6.80
N LYS A 273 -1.59 -14.38 -7.94
CA LYS A 273 -2.08 -14.03 -9.28
C LYS A 273 -3.57 -14.36 -9.40
N LYS A 274 -3.99 -15.58 -9.06
CA LYS A 274 -5.42 -15.97 -9.02
C LYS A 274 -6.26 -15.07 -8.10
N ARG A 275 -5.72 -14.66 -6.94
CA ARG A 275 -6.41 -13.71 -6.05
C ARG A 275 -6.53 -12.31 -6.65
N GLN A 276 -5.51 -11.85 -7.38
CA GLN A 276 -5.54 -10.56 -8.07
C GLN A 276 -6.51 -10.59 -9.25
N GLU A 277 -6.51 -11.65 -10.05
CA GLU A 277 -7.46 -11.88 -11.14
C GLU A 277 -8.90 -11.93 -10.61
N ASN A 278 -9.17 -12.69 -9.54
CA ASN A 278 -10.49 -12.71 -8.91
C ASN A 278 -10.89 -11.34 -8.35
N LYS A 279 -9.96 -10.59 -7.74
CA LYS A 279 -10.23 -9.23 -7.28
C LYS A 279 -10.52 -8.27 -8.45
N ALA A 280 -9.79 -8.39 -9.55
CA ALA A 280 -10.01 -7.58 -10.75
C ALA A 280 -11.37 -7.88 -11.38
N MET A 281 -11.76 -9.15 -11.45
CA MET A 281 -13.10 -9.55 -11.91
C MET A 281 -14.20 -8.99 -11.00
N VAL A 282 -14.07 -9.12 -9.68
CA VAL A 282 -15.03 -8.57 -8.72
C VAL A 282 -15.10 -7.04 -8.80
N ASN A 283 -13.95 -6.37 -8.94
CA ASN A 283 -13.90 -4.93 -9.10
C ASN A 283 -14.54 -4.49 -10.42
N GLY A 284 -14.31 -5.21 -11.53
CA GLY A 284 -14.94 -4.95 -12.82
C GLY A 284 -16.46 -5.10 -12.75
N TRP A 285 -16.96 -6.13 -12.07
CA TRP A 285 -18.40 -6.29 -11.81
C TRP A 285 -18.98 -5.14 -10.97
N ILE A 286 -18.25 -4.69 -9.95
CA ILE A 286 -18.68 -3.55 -9.13
C ILE A 286 -18.70 -2.26 -9.97
N GLU A 287 -17.68 -2.03 -10.80
CA GLU A 287 -17.62 -0.87 -11.70
C GLU A 287 -18.77 -0.90 -12.70
N GLU A 288 -19.08 -2.06 -13.29
CA GLU A 288 -20.19 -2.23 -14.23
C GLU A 288 -21.53 -1.90 -13.55
N ILE A 289 -21.80 -2.47 -12.38
CA ILE A 289 -23.01 -2.17 -11.59
C ILE A 289 -23.10 -0.67 -11.25
N VAL A 290 -22.00 -0.06 -10.81
CA VAL A 290 -21.97 1.39 -10.48
C VAL A 290 -22.21 2.23 -11.74
N THR A 291 -21.66 1.84 -12.89
CA THR A 291 -21.90 2.57 -14.14
C THR A 291 -23.33 2.44 -14.63
N GLU A 292 -23.97 1.28 -14.48
CA GLU A 292 -25.39 1.10 -14.78
C GLU A 292 -26.28 1.90 -13.83
N GLU A 293 -25.99 1.89 -12.53
CA GLU A 293 -26.70 2.70 -11.54
C GLU A 293 -26.54 4.20 -11.84
N GLN A 294 -25.35 4.64 -12.25
CA GLN A 294 -25.12 6.03 -12.66
C GLN A 294 -25.86 6.39 -13.96
N LYS A 295 -25.90 5.50 -14.95
CA LYS A 295 -26.68 5.72 -16.19
C LYS A 295 -28.16 5.82 -15.88
N LEU A 296 -28.70 4.94 -15.03
CA LEU A 296 -30.09 4.97 -14.61
C LEU A 296 -30.40 6.21 -13.75
N ALA A 297 -29.47 6.63 -12.89
CA ALA A 297 -29.60 7.87 -12.13
C ALA A 297 -29.60 9.10 -13.03
N ARG A 298 -28.74 9.14 -14.06
CA ARG A 298 -28.73 10.21 -15.08
C ARG A 298 -30.03 10.23 -15.86
N GLN A 299 -30.53 9.09 -16.33
CA GLN A 299 -31.83 9.01 -17.02
C GLN A 299 -32.96 9.51 -16.13
N LYS A 300 -32.99 9.11 -14.86
CA LYS A 300 -33.98 9.59 -13.89
C LYS A 300 -33.83 11.08 -13.58
N GLU A 301 -32.60 11.59 -13.50
CA GLU A 301 -32.33 13.01 -13.28
C GLU A 301 -32.70 13.85 -14.51
N ASP A 302 -32.45 13.36 -15.73
CA ASP A 302 -32.86 13.99 -16.98
C ASP A 302 -34.39 14.01 -17.13
N GLU A 303 -35.07 12.92 -16.75
CA GLU A 303 -36.52 12.86 -16.65
C GLU A 303 -37.05 13.81 -15.57
N LEU A 304 -36.40 13.88 -14.40
CA LEU A 304 -36.74 14.85 -13.36
C LEU A 304 -36.50 16.28 -13.84
N ARG A 305 -35.42 16.57 -14.57
CA ARG A 305 -35.08 17.89 -15.11
C ARG A 305 -36.10 18.33 -16.16
N LYS A 306 -36.61 17.40 -16.99
CA LYS A 306 -37.74 17.65 -17.91
C LYS A 306 -39.05 17.97 -17.18
N VAL A 307 -39.27 17.41 -15.99
CA VAL A 307 -40.51 17.60 -15.20
C VAL A 307 -40.41 18.82 -14.24
N ILE A 308 -39.23 19.11 -13.69
CA ILE A 308 -39.02 20.15 -12.67
C ILE A 308 -38.95 21.56 -13.28
N TYR A 309 -38.61 21.68 -14.57
CA TYR A 309 -38.46 23.00 -15.17
C TYR A 309 -39.18 23.13 -16.51
N PRO A 310 -40.24 23.96 -16.60
CA PRO A 310 -40.78 24.39 -17.88
C PRO A 310 -39.86 25.44 -18.54
N ILE A 311 -38.56 25.13 -18.70
CA ILE A 311 -37.53 26.01 -19.27
C ILE A 311 -37.82 26.35 -20.74
N GLN A 312 -38.55 25.49 -21.45
CA GLN A 312 -38.87 25.68 -22.88
C GLN A 312 -39.94 26.75 -23.15
N LYS A 313 -40.41 27.48 -22.14
CA LYS A 313 -41.41 28.56 -22.33
C LYS A 313 -40.81 29.96 -22.49
N ILE A 314 -39.49 30.13 -22.27
CA ILE A 314 -38.83 31.44 -22.37
C ILE A 314 -38.27 31.62 -23.78
N ASP A 315 -38.85 32.55 -24.54
CA ASP A 315 -38.44 32.88 -25.90
C ASP A 315 -37.19 33.79 -25.92
N LEU A 316 -36.07 33.28 -25.37
CA LEU A 316 -34.76 33.94 -25.39
C LEU A 316 -33.65 32.94 -25.79
N PRO A 317 -32.58 33.41 -26.47
CA PRO A 317 -31.49 32.54 -26.89
C PRO A 317 -30.77 31.92 -25.69
N LEU A 318 -30.31 30.68 -25.87
CA LEU A 318 -29.78 29.84 -24.81
C LEU A 318 -28.25 29.78 -24.81
N VAL A 319 -27.66 29.84 -23.62
CA VAL A 319 -26.29 29.42 -23.34
C VAL A 319 -26.32 28.19 -22.44
N HIS A 320 -26.00 27.03 -23.01
CA HIS A 320 -25.89 25.78 -22.26
C HIS A 320 -24.47 25.62 -21.75
N ILE A 321 -24.30 25.65 -20.43
CA ILE A 321 -23.02 25.39 -19.78
C ILE A 321 -23.07 23.96 -19.29
N SER A 322 -22.24 23.11 -19.90
CA SER A 322 -22.11 21.73 -19.46
C SER A 322 -21.72 21.72 -17.97
N ASP A 323 -22.50 21.02 -17.15
CA ASP A 323 -22.08 20.67 -15.80
C ASP A 323 -20.68 20.02 -15.92
N PRO A 324 -19.74 20.32 -15.00
CA PRO A 324 -18.45 19.67 -15.00
C PRO A 324 -18.69 18.16 -14.85
N ILE A 325 -18.65 17.45 -15.95
CA ILE A 325 -18.66 15.99 -15.95
C ILE A 325 -17.47 15.60 -15.07
N ASP A 326 -17.71 14.73 -14.09
CA ASP A 326 -16.74 14.16 -13.15
C ASP A 326 -15.48 13.53 -13.82
N SER A 327 -15.34 13.63 -15.15
CA SER A 327 -14.23 13.12 -15.95
C SER A 327 -12.96 13.97 -15.90
N PHE A 328 -12.93 15.11 -15.20
CA PHE A 328 -11.71 15.92 -15.07
C PHE A 328 -11.31 16.16 -13.61
N LYS A 329 -10.61 15.17 -13.03
CA LYS A 329 -9.84 15.30 -11.77
C LYS A 329 -8.66 16.31 -11.85
N THR A 330 -8.64 17.23 -12.82
CA THR A 330 -7.43 17.96 -13.21
C THR A 330 -7.55 19.49 -13.23
N LYS A 331 -8.75 20.09 -13.07
CA LYS A 331 -8.87 21.55 -13.04
C LYS A 331 -8.66 22.08 -11.62
N PRO A 332 -7.72 23.02 -11.39
CA PRO A 332 -7.55 23.63 -10.09
C PRO A 332 -8.80 24.43 -9.71
N VAL A 333 -9.27 24.19 -8.49
CA VAL A 333 -10.39 24.92 -7.89
C VAL A 333 -9.85 26.22 -7.30
N VAL A 334 -10.35 27.37 -7.77
CA VAL A 334 -9.86 28.70 -7.40
C VAL A 334 -11.03 29.60 -7.00
N LEU A 335 -10.84 30.47 -6.00
CA LEU A 335 -11.86 31.43 -5.57
C LEU A 335 -12.04 32.54 -6.62
N SER A 336 -13.28 33.01 -6.82
CA SER A 336 -13.61 34.03 -7.83
C SER A 336 -12.73 35.30 -7.81
N PRO A 337 -12.32 35.87 -6.65
CA PRO A 337 -11.56 37.12 -6.63
C PRO A 337 -10.15 37.02 -7.23
N PHE A 338 -9.63 35.80 -7.42
CA PHE A 338 -8.30 35.57 -8.00
C PHE A 338 -8.33 35.32 -9.52
N LEU A 339 -9.53 35.22 -10.11
CA LEU A 339 -9.71 34.88 -11.52
C LEU A 339 -10.00 36.13 -12.35
N ASN A 340 -9.38 36.21 -13.53
CA ASN A 340 -9.68 37.22 -14.54
C ASN A 340 -10.83 36.75 -15.41
N VAL A 341 -11.81 37.62 -15.63
CA VAL A 341 -12.95 37.41 -16.54
C VAL A 341 -12.66 38.09 -17.86
N ASP A 342 -12.85 37.38 -18.97
CA ASP A 342 -12.79 37.96 -20.33
C ASP A 342 -14.10 38.68 -20.65
N VAL A 343 -14.26 39.88 -20.08
CA VAL A 343 -15.54 40.62 -20.11
C VAL A 343 -16.02 40.93 -21.52
N ASN A 344 -15.16 41.40 -22.43
CA ASN A 344 -15.59 41.83 -23.76
C ASN A 344 -16.10 40.65 -24.63
N PRO A 345 -15.35 39.53 -24.76
CA PRO A 345 -15.86 38.35 -25.45
C PRO A 345 -17.13 37.79 -24.80
N PHE A 346 -17.16 37.72 -23.47
CA PHE A 346 -18.33 37.22 -22.74
C PHE A 346 -19.55 38.09 -23.00
N HIS A 347 -19.39 39.42 -22.96
CA HIS A 347 -20.45 40.38 -23.18
C HIS A 347 -21.06 40.24 -24.58
N ALA A 348 -20.21 40.25 -25.62
CA ALA A 348 -20.64 40.10 -27.00
C ALA A 348 -21.38 38.76 -27.25
N PHE A 349 -20.94 37.68 -26.58
CA PHE A 349 -21.56 36.38 -26.72
C PHE A 349 -22.86 36.24 -25.94
N SER A 350 -22.97 36.84 -24.75
CA SER A 350 -24.00 36.48 -23.76
C SER A 350 -25.16 37.45 -23.64
N LEU A 351 -25.06 38.67 -24.21
CA LEU A 351 -26.04 39.73 -24.00
C LEU A 351 -27.45 39.28 -24.40
N GLY A 352 -28.40 39.41 -23.47
CA GLY A 352 -29.81 39.01 -23.67
C GLY A 352 -30.07 37.51 -23.70
N LYS A 353 -29.08 36.67 -23.36
CA LYS A 353 -29.20 35.21 -23.36
C LYS A 353 -29.45 34.67 -21.95
N GLN A 354 -30.11 33.52 -21.90
CA GLN A 354 -30.37 32.76 -20.66
C GLN A 354 -29.31 31.68 -20.43
N PHE A 355 -28.95 31.48 -19.16
CA PHE A 355 -27.92 30.53 -18.74
C PHE A 355 -28.54 29.27 -18.14
N LEU A 356 -28.14 28.10 -18.68
CA LEU A 356 -28.53 26.79 -18.15
C LEU A 356 -27.33 25.95 -17.70
N PRO A 357 -27.51 25.06 -16.70
CA PRO A 357 -28.73 24.84 -15.89
C PRO A 357 -29.13 26.06 -15.02
N PRO A 358 -30.37 26.16 -14.50
CA PRO A 358 -30.78 27.34 -13.75
C PRO A 358 -30.00 27.46 -12.44
N GLY A 359 -29.42 28.63 -12.20
CA GLY A 359 -28.71 28.95 -10.95
C GLY A 359 -27.44 29.77 -11.16
N LYS A 360 -26.92 30.33 -10.07
CA LYS A 360 -25.69 31.14 -10.09
C LYS A 360 -24.48 30.33 -10.56
N LYS A 361 -24.44 29.03 -10.28
CA LYS A 361 -23.32 28.12 -10.65
C LYS A 361 -23.02 28.11 -12.14
N SER A 362 -24.05 28.03 -12.97
CA SER A 362 -23.88 28.03 -14.42
C SER A 362 -23.29 29.35 -14.89
N VAL A 363 -23.85 30.48 -14.42
CA VAL A 363 -23.32 31.81 -14.76
C VAL A 363 -21.87 31.96 -14.32
N MET A 364 -21.56 31.61 -13.07
CA MET A 364 -20.19 31.70 -12.53
C MET A 364 -19.22 30.80 -13.30
N GLN A 365 -19.64 29.62 -13.72
CA GLN A 365 -18.83 28.72 -14.55
C GLN A 365 -18.67 29.25 -15.99
N GLY A 366 -19.66 29.99 -16.52
CA GLY A 366 -19.59 30.63 -17.83
C GLY A 366 -18.67 31.84 -17.89
N LEU A 367 -18.54 32.54 -16.76
CA LEU A 367 -17.60 33.65 -16.58
C LEU A 367 -16.18 33.16 -16.25
N CYS A 368 -16.04 31.94 -15.75
CA CYS A 368 -14.76 31.36 -15.39
C CYS A 368 -13.87 31.16 -16.63
N PRO A 369 -12.60 31.60 -16.62
CA PRO A 369 -11.67 31.32 -17.70
C PRO A 369 -11.45 29.82 -17.87
N GLY A 370 -11.17 29.41 -19.12
CA GLY A 370 -10.92 28.02 -19.47
C GLY A 370 -9.80 27.40 -18.62
N GLY A 371 -10.02 26.19 -18.11
CA GLY A 371 -9.04 25.44 -17.31
C GLY A 371 -9.21 25.55 -15.79
N PHE A 372 -10.09 26.42 -15.29
CA PHE A 372 -10.36 26.58 -13.86
C PHE A 372 -11.79 26.16 -13.48
N THR A 373 -12.04 26.00 -12.19
CA THR A 373 -13.38 25.82 -11.61
C THR A 373 -13.53 26.78 -10.45
N THR A 374 -14.55 27.65 -10.50
CA THR A 374 -14.77 28.71 -9.50
C THR A 374 -15.47 28.20 -8.26
N THR A 375 -14.96 28.56 -7.08
CA THR A 375 -15.71 28.49 -5.81
C THR A 375 -16.24 29.85 -5.41
N PHE A 376 -17.51 29.90 -4.99
CA PHE A 376 -18.21 31.12 -4.61
C PHE A 376 -19.32 30.84 -3.59
N GLN A 377 -19.84 31.91 -2.96
CA GLN A 377 -20.90 31.82 -1.95
C GLN A 377 -22.28 32.00 -2.59
N ASP A 378 -23.09 30.93 -2.68
CA ASP A 378 -24.39 30.95 -3.37
C ASP A 378 -25.39 32.04 -2.84
N HIS A 379 -25.24 32.43 -1.57
CA HIS A 379 -26.14 33.36 -0.86
C HIS A 379 -25.80 34.84 -1.07
N VAL A 380 -24.70 35.15 -1.75
CA VAL A 380 -24.27 36.54 -1.98
C VAL A 380 -24.74 37.00 -3.37
N ASP A 381 -25.22 38.23 -3.47
CA ASP A 381 -25.70 38.79 -4.74
C ASP A 381 -24.58 39.48 -5.55
N ILE A 382 -23.55 39.99 -4.88
CA ILE A 382 -22.40 40.63 -5.52
C ILE A 382 -21.18 39.72 -5.42
N HIS A 383 -20.70 39.23 -6.56
CA HIS A 383 -19.45 38.49 -6.62
C HIS A 383 -18.34 39.34 -7.21
N VAL A 384 -17.18 39.32 -6.53
CA VAL A 384 -15.97 40.01 -6.97
C VAL A 384 -15.08 39.05 -7.74
N TRP A 385 -14.60 39.52 -8.88
CA TRP A 385 -13.57 38.91 -9.71
C TRP A 385 -12.32 39.80 -9.69
N LYS A 386 -11.20 39.31 -10.21
CA LYS A 386 -9.95 40.08 -10.18
C LYS A 386 -10.09 41.42 -10.93
N ASN A 387 -10.73 41.41 -12.09
CA ASN A 387 -10.90 42.55 -13.00
C ASN A 387 -12.36 42.99 -13.25
N ALA A 388 -13.33 42.38 -12.56
CA ALA A 388 -14.75 42.65 -12.77
C ALA A 388 -15.58 42.36 -11.51
N MET A 389 -16.85 42.75 -11.51
CA MET A 389 -17.84 42.37 -10.51
C MET A 389 -19.12 41.91 -11.20
N THR A 390 -19.89 41.07 -10.53
CA THR A 390 -21.19 40.58 -11.04
C THR A 390 -22.26 40.76 -9.99
N LEU A 391 -23.37 41.38 -10.38
CA LEU A 391 -24.56 41.55 -9.56
C LEU A 391 -25.65 40.58 -10.02
N PHE A 392 -26.11 39.74 -9.11
CA PHE A 392 -27.22 38.82 -9.30
C PHE A 392 -28.48 39.37 -8.66
N VAL A 393 -29.51 39.56 -9.47
CA VAL A 393 -30.81 40.06 -9.04
C VAL A 393 -31.80 38.90 -9.03
N SER A 394 -32.06 38.34 -7.86
CA SER A 394 -33.09 37.32 -7.66
C SER A 394 -34.41 37.95 -7.21
N GLY A 395 -35.41 37.89 -8.07
CA GLY A 395 -36.80 38.29 -7.83
C GLY A 395 -37.69 37.06 -7.77
N THR A 396 -38.59 37.04 -6.78
CA THR A 396 -39.55 35.95 -6.59
C THR A 396 -40.85 36.14 -7.37
N THR A 397 -41.13 37.38 -7.80
CA THR A 397 -42.38 37.81 -8.46
C THR A 397 -42.08 38.85 -9.53
N GLY A 398 -42.89 38.92 -10.59
CA GLY A 398 -42.77 39.95 -11.62
C GLY A 398 -42.91 41.38 -11.10
N LEU A 399 -43.75 41.60 -10.09
CA LEU A 399 -43.92 42.89 -9.41
C LEU A 399 -42.62 43.46 -8.84
N PHE A 400 -41.71 42.59 -8.39
CA PHE A 400 -40.40 43.04 -7.90
C PHE A 400 -39.60 43.72 -9.02
N TYR A 401 -39.70 43.23 -10.25
CA TYR A 401 -38.98 43.79 -11.39
C TYR A 401 -39.59 45.08 -11.88
N GLU A 402 -40.92 45.17 -11.89
CA GLU A 402 -41.68 46.36 -12.29
C GLU A 402 -41.31 47.59 -11.45
N TYR A 403 -41.18 47.43 -10.13
CA TYR A 403 -40.82 48.54 -9.23
C TYR A 403 -39.31 48.77 -9.09
N MET A 404 -38.50 47.80 -9.50
CA MET A 404 -37.05 47.90 -9.35
C MET A 404 -36.42 48.73 -10.46
N PHE A 405 -36.83 48.50 -11.72
CA PHE A 405 -36.24 49.17 -12.88
C PHE A 405 -37.08 50.36 -13.33
N GLU A 406 -36.46 51.54 -13.34
CA GLU A 406 -37.06 52.79 -13.81
C GLU A 406 -36.55 53.12 -15.22
N GLU A 407 -37.46 53.53 -16.11
CA GLU A 407 -37.15 54.00 -17.46
C GLU A 407 -37.30 55.51 -17.54
N ALA A 408 -36.26 56.21 -18.02
CA ALA A 408 -36.30 57.65 -18.28
C ALA A 408 -35.84 57.96 -19.70
N THR A 409 -36.46 58.96 -20.33
CA THR A 409 -36.05 59.46 -21.64
C THR A 409 -35.49 60.86 -21.50
N HIS A 410 -34.20 61.04 -21.78
CA HIS A 410 -33.56 62.35 -21.79
C HIS A 410 -32.84 62.58 -23.11
N HIS A 411 -33.06 63.75 -23.72
CA HIS A 411 -32.48 64.12 -25.02
C HIS A 411 -32.67 63.06 -26.12
N GLY A 412 -33.84 62.40 -26.16
CA GLY A 412 -34.16 61.36 -27.14
C GLY A 412 -33.46 60.01 -26.93
N LYS A 413 -32.70 59.85 -25.84
CA LYS A 413 -32.10 58.57 -25.43
C LYS A 413 -32.88 57.97 -24.26
N ASN A 414 -33.09 56.66 -24.32
CA ASN A 414 -33.70 55.90 -23.24
C ASN A 414 -32.62 55.44 -22.26
N TYR A 415 -32.92 55.56 -20.98
CA TYR A 415 -32.08 55.14 -19.88
C TYR A 415 -32.88 54.23 -18.98
N VAL A 416 -32.24 53.14 -18.54
CA VAL A 416 -32.77 52.26 -17.50
C VAL A 416 -31.85 52.38 -16.31
N PHE A 417 -32.41 52.68 -15.15
CA PHE A 417 -31.68 52.73 -13.90
C PHE A 417 -32.50 52.11 -12.78
N PHE A 418 -31.84 51.73 -11.71
CA PHE A 418 -32.50 51.10 -10.57
C PHE A 418 -31.73 51.35 -9.28
N ARG A 419 -32.47 51.22 -8.17
CA ARG A 419 -31.93 51.29 -6.81
C ARG A 419 -31.84 49.88 -6.23
N TRP A 420 -30.67 49.56 -5.70
CA TRP A 420 -30.37 48.29 -5.08
C TRP A 420 -30.19 48.45 -3.58
N THR A 421 -31.13 47.92 -2.81
CA THR A 421 -31.19 48.06 -1.34
C THR A 421 -30.75 46.80 -0.59
N ARG A 422 -30.54 45.67 -1.29
CA ARG A 422 -30.08 44.40 -0.70
C ARG A 422 -28.56 44.42 -0.51
N THR A 423 -28.11 45.17 0.50
CA THR A 423 -26.70 45.50 0.70
C THR A 423 -26.06 44.79 1.89
N GLN A 424 -26.73 43.79 2.48
CA GLN A 424 -26.23 43.00 3.62
C GLN A 424 -24.86 42.34 3.38
N ALA A 425 -24.53 42.02 2.13
CA ALA A 425 -23.27 41.38 1.75
C ALA A 425 -22.20 42.38 1.21
N VAL A 426 -22.50 43.69 1.20
CA VAL A 426 -21.58 44.72 0.70
C VAL A 426 -20.57 45.04 1.80
N THR A 427 -19.34 44.57 1.63
CA THR A 427 -18.22 44.93 2.50
C THR A 427 -17.64 46.29 2.07
N PRO A 428 -16.92 47.01 2.96
CA PRO A 428 -16.21 48.24 2.58
C PRO A 428 -15.26 48.06 1.40
N TYR A 429 -14.69 46.87 1.25
CA TYR A 429 -13.87 46.49 0.09
C TYR A 429 -14.68 46.49 -1.22
N ILE A 430 -15.87 45.88 -1.23
CA ILE A 430 -16.75 45.87 -2.39
C ILE A 430 -17.18 47.30 -2.73
N LEU A 431 -17.49 48.12 -1.73
CA LEU A 431 -17.86 49.52 -1.94
C LEU A 431 -16.72 50.33 -2.57
N SER A 432 -15.49 50.13 -2.10
CA SER A 432 -14.30 50.76 -2.69
C SER A 432 -14.09 50.35 -4.15
N ARG A 433 -14.33 49.07 -4.48
CA ARG A 433 -14.28 48.56 -5.86
C ARG A 433 -15.43 49.09 -6.72
N MET A 434 -16.63 49.28 -6.17
CA MET A 434 -17.77 49.88 -6.88
C MET A 434 -17.49 51.31 -7.31
N CYS A 435 -16.78 52.08 -6.49
CA CYS A 435 -16.31 53.42 -6.86
C CYS A 435 -15.35 53.42 -8.06
N GLN A 436 -14.76 52.28 -8.41
CA GLN A 436 -13.85 52.12 -9.57
C GLN A 436 -14.58 51.62 -10.83
N VAL A 437 -15.87 51.32 -10.75
CA VAL A 437 -16.68 50.89 -11.90
C VAL A 437 -16.92 52.07 -12.85
N GLN A 438 -17.14 51.77 -14.13
CA GLN A 438 -17.57 52.76 -15.11
C GLN A 438 -18.75 53.59 -14.57
N LYS A 439 -18.63 54.93 -14.63
CA LYS A 439 -19.70 55.83 -14.19
C LYS A 439 -20.85 55.83 -15.19
N GLY A 440 -22.07 55.92 -14.67
CA GLY A 440 -23.26 56.23 -15.48
C GLY A 440 -23.36 57.71 -15.82
N GLU A 441 -24.41 58.06 -16.53
CA GLU A 441 -24.78 59.42 -16.91
C GLU A 441 -25.16 60.25 -15.68
N GLU A 442 -24.56 61.42 -15.54
CA GLU A 442 -24.72 62.27 -14.36
C GLU A 442 -26.16 62.79 -14.19
N ILE A 443 -26.91 62.92 -15.29
CA ILE A 443 -28.31 63.35 -15.28
C ILE A 443 -29.23 62.40 -14.50
N LEU A 444 -28.83 61.13 -14.35
CA LEU A 444 -29.58 60.11 -13.62
C LEU A 444 -29.21 60.06 -12.14
N GLN A 445 -28.29 60.91 -11.68
CA GLN A 445 -27.93 60.99 -10.27
C GLN A 445 -29.07 61.63 -9.47
N LEU A 446 -29.72 60.83 -8.63
CA LEU A 446 -30.89 61.26 -7.86
C LEU A 446 -30.58 62.34 -6.80
N ASN A 447 -29.33 62.46 -6.31
CA ASN A 447 -28.94 63.40 -5.25
C ASN A 447 -27.51 63.94 -5.44
N LYS A 448 -27.31 65.26 -5.30
CA LYS A 448 -25.96 65.87 -5.32
C LYS A 448 -25.02 65.41 -4.19
N ARG A 449 -25.56 64.72 -3.17
CA ARG A 449 -24.78 64.15 -2.04
C ARG A 449 -23.98 62.88 -2.42
N TYR A 450 -24.10 62.38 -3.66
CA TYR A 450 -23.32 61.25 -4.16
C TYR A 450 -21.88 61.60 -4.58
N SER A 451 -21.47 62.86 -4.43
CA SER A 451 -20.30 63.46 -5.09
C SER A 451 -18.91 63.06 -4.54
N ASP A 452 -18.83 62.25 -3.49
CA ASP A 452 -17.53 61.89 -2.86
C ASP A 452 -16.88 60.65 -3.49
N VAL A 453 -17.28 60.26 -4.70
CA VAL A 453 -16.69 59.10 -5.40
C VAL A 453 -15.46 59.54 -6.19
N PRO A 454 -14.23 59.21 -5.73
CA PRO A 454 -13.01 59.60 -6.41
C PRO A 454 -13.02 59.09 -7.86
N ILE A 455 -12.54 59.94 -8.78
CA ILE A 455 -12.39 59.57 -10.20
C ILE A 455 -11.45 58.36 -10.24
N PRO A 456 -11.83 57.25 -10.92
CA PRO A 456 -10.98 56.08 -11.01
C PRO A 456 -9.64 56.47 -11.65
N THR A 457 -8.55 56.29 -10.89
CA THR A 457 -7.17 56.54 -11.34
C THR A 457 -6.66 55.46 -12.31
N GLN A 458 -7.41 54.39 -12.52
CA GLN A 458 -7.09 53.24 -13.37
C GLN A 458 -8.22 52.94 -14.37
N LYS A 459 -7.99 51.97 -15.27
CA LYS A 459 -9.01 51.46 -16.18
C LYS A 459 -10.27 51.07 -15.38
N PRO A 460 -11.45 51.58 -15.74
CA PRO A 460 -12.66 51.33 -14.97
C PRO A 460 -13.02 49.85 -14.98
N GLU A 461 -13.47 49.35 -13.84
CA GLU A 461 -13.92 47.98 -13.73
C GLU A 461 -15.29 47.78 -14.36
N SER A 462 -15.54 46.56 -14.83
CA SER A 462 -16.84 46.19 -15.38
C SER A 462 -17.71 45.56 -14.30
N LEU A 463 -18.93 46.09 -14.13
CA LEU A 463 -19.97 45.49 -13.32
C LEU A 463 -21.02 44.85 -14.23
N LEU A 464 -21.28 43.56 -14.06
CA LEU A 464 -22.15 42.76 -14.93
C LEU A 464 -23.48 42.46 -14.23
N LEU A 465 -24.60 42.69 -14.92
CA LEU A 465 -25.94 42.43 -14.38
C LEU A 465 -26.51 41.09 -14.87
N PHE A 466 -26.91 40.24 -13.92
CA PHE A 466 -27.66 39.02 -14.18
C PHE A 466 -29.00 39.06 -13.44
N VAL A 467 -30.10 38.99 -14.19
CA VAL A 467 -31.46 38.99 -13.63
C VAL A 467 -32.03 37.58 -13.68
N GLN A 468 -32.54 37.09 -12.55
CA GLN A 468 -33.18 35.79 -12.49
C GLN A 468 -34.58 35.86 -13.10
N TYR A 469 -34.92 34.98 -14.04
CA TYR A 469 -36.33 34.79 -14.38
C TYR A 469 -37.06 34.14 -13.20
N PRO A 470 -38.31 34.51 -12.85
CA PRO A 470 -39.02 33.94 -11.70
C PRO A 470 -39.00 32.41 -11.68
N LYS A 471 -38.38 31.82 -10.64
CA LYS A 471 -38.14 30.37 -10.47
C LYS A 471 -37.37 29.70 -11.64
N GLY A 472 -36.63 30.48 -12.43
CA GLY A 472 -35.99 30.06 -13.68
C GLY A 472 -34.50 30.43 -13.78
N PRO A 473 -33.96 30.44 -15.02
CA PRO A 473 -32.55 30.73 -15.28
C PRO A 473 -32.19 32.20 -15.10
N TYR A 474 -30.90 32.49 -15.02
CA TYR A 474 -30.39 33.86 -15.06
C TYR A 474 -30.24 34.34 -16.50
N ILE A 475 -30.63 35.58 -16.75
CA ILE A 475 -30.50 36.29 -18.01
C ILE A 475 -29.42 37.35 -17.85
N TYR A 476 -28.47 37.43 -18.79
CA TYR A 476 -27.45 38.48 -18.76
C TYR A 476 -27.99 39.75 -19.43
N CYS A 477 -28.07 40.83 -18.64
CA CYS A 477 -28.65 42.11 -19.08
C CYS A 477 -27.60 43.13 -19.55
N GLY A 478 -26.29 42.86 -19.36
CA GLY A 478 -25.24 43.76 -19.81
C GLY A 478 -24.41 44.35 -18.67
N ARG A 479 -23.72 45.45 -18.96
CA ARG A 479 -22.85 46.19 -18.04
C ARG A 479 -23.62 47.29 -17.32
N LEU A 480 -23.25 47.52 -16.08
CA LEU A 480 -23.79 48.56 -15.23
C LEU A 480 -22.82 49.73 -15.10
N GLY A 481 -23.38 50.92 -15.20
CA GLY A 481 -22.76 52.18 -14.82
C GLY A 481 -23.11 52.50 -13.37
N TYR A 482 -22.12 52.86 -12.57
CA TYR A 482 -22.33 53.27 -11.19
C TYR A 482 -22.78 54.74 -11.13
N LEU A 483 -23.91 55.00 -10.48
CA LEU A 483 -24.47 56.36 -10.32
C LEU A 483 -24.18 56.94 -8.93
N GLY A 484 -23.88 56.10 -7.93
CA GLY A 484 -23.60 56.53 -6.56
C GLY A 484 -24.23 55.63 -5.51
N HIS A 485 -24.01 55.96 -4.24
CA HIS A 485 -24.61 55.25 -3.11
C HIS A 485 -24.98 56.17 -1.95
N GLN A 486 -26.06 55.83 -1.25
CA GLN A 486 -26.43 56.42 0.03
C GLN A 486 -25.91 55.49 1.13
N VAL A 487 -25.33 56.03 2.20
CA VAL A 487 -24.72 55.21 3.27
C VAL A 487 -25.77 54.74 4.30
N ASN A 488 -26.82 55.53 4.56
CA ASN A 488 -27.84 55.24 5.57
C ASN A 488 -29.26 55.56 5.04
N PRO A 489 -30.11 54.55 4.77
CA PRO A 489 -29.75 53.13 4.58
C PRO A 489 -28.77 52.95 3.40
N LEU A 490 -28.00 51.85 3.39
CA LEU A 490 -27.06 51.58 2.31
C LEU A 490 -27.81 51.20 1.03
N GLU A 491 -27.83 52.11 0.07
CA GLU A 491 -28.51 51.95 -1.21
C GLU A 491 -27.57 52.30 -2.36
N LEU A 492 -27.52 51.44 -3.37
CA LEU A 492 -26.65 51.60 -4.53
C LEU A 492 -27.50 51.90 -5.76
N SER A 493 -27.11 52.89 -6.54
CA SER A 493 -27.81 53.27 -7.78
C SER A 493 -26.99 52.88 -8.99
N PHE A 494 -27.64 52.23 -9.95
CA PHE A 494 -26.99 51.73 -11.17
C PHE A 494 -27.79 52.11 -12.41
N GLN A 495 -27.07 52.34 -13.51
CA GLN A 495 -27.61 52.50 -14.86
C GLN A 495 -27.25 51.30 -15.72
N LEU A 496 -28.16 50.85 -16.58
CA LEU A 496 -27.84 49.87 -17.62
C LEU A 496 -27.21 50.56 -18.84
N LEU A 497 -25.94 50.26 -19.11
CA LEU A 497 -25.19 50.92 -20.19
C LEU A 497 -25.51 50.36 -21.57
N ASP A 498 -25.80 49.06 -21.66
CA ASP A 498 -25.97 48.34 -22.92
C ASP A 498 -27.42 48.30 -23.40
N ILE A 499 -28.25 49.26 -22.97
CA ILE A 499 -29.68 49.34 -23.31
C ILE A 499 -29.91 49.41 -24.82
N ASN A 500 -29.03 50.04 -25.59
CA ASN A 500 -29.18 50.19 -27.04
C ASN A 500 -28.92 48.88 -27.80
N ALA A 501 -28.09 47.99 -27.24
CA ALA A 501 -27.77 46.69 -27.83
C ALA A 501 -28.71 45.58 -27.34
N LEU A 502 -29.41 45.81 -26.22
CA LEU A 502 -30.32 44.88 -25.59
C LEU A 502 -31.77 45.22 -25.95
N ASN A 503 -32.59 44.21 -26.29
CA ASN A 503 -34.03 44.39 -26.35
C ASN A 503 -34.62 44.40 -24.93
N TRP A 504 -34.32 45.47 -24.17
CA TRP A 504 -34.69 45.60 -22.76
C TRP A 504 -36.20 45.47 -22.56
N ARG A 505 -37.01 46.15 -23.38
CA ARG A 505 -38.48 46.10 -23.27
C ARG A 505 -39.03 44.68 -23.33
N ARG A 506 -38.55 43.86 -24.26
CA ARG A 506 -38.96 42.45 -24.35
C ARG A 506 -38.61 41.69 -23.07
N ILE A 507 -37.39 41.85 -22.57
CA ILE A 507 -36.93 41.18 -21.34
C ILE A 507 -37.74 41.66 -20.13
N HIS A 508 -37.97 42.96 -20.02
CA HIS A 508 -38.72 43.57 -18.92
C HIS A 508 -40.17 43.08 -18.91
N THR A 509 -40.87 43.10 -20.05
CA THR A 509 -42.23 42.55 -20.16
C THR A 509 -42.29 41.08 -19.77
N MET A 510 -41.31 40.27 -20.20
CA MET A 510 -41.23 38.86 -19.83
C MET A 510 -41.02 38.63 -18.33
N LEU A 511 -40.21 39.48 -17.68
CA LEU A 511 -39.97 39.40 -16.24
C LEU A 511 -41.22 39.76 -15.44
N ILE A 512 -42.04 40.71 -15.92
CA ILE A 512 -43.26 41.15 -15.25
C ILE A 512 -44.44 40.19 -15.48
N SER A 513 -44.52 39.55 -16.66
CA SER A 513 -45.66 38.69 -17.05
C SER A 513 -45.75 37.35 -16.31
N CYS A 514 -44.91 37.10 -15.30
CA CYS A 514 -44.79 35.86 -14.55
C CYS A 514 -45.28 36.00 -13.11
#